data_AF-A0A3D0S2Q9-F1
#
_entry.id   AF-A0A3D0S2Q9-F1
#
_cell.length_a   1.000
_cell.length_b   1.000
_cell.length_c   1.000
_cell.angle_alpha   90.00
_cell.angle_beta   90.00
_cell.angle_gamma   90.00
#
_symmetry.space_group_name_H-M   'P 1'
#
loop_
_entity.id
_entity.type
_entity.pdbx_description
1 polymer ?
#
loop_
_entity_poly.entity_id
_entity_poly.type
_entity_poly.pdbx_seq_one_letter_code
_entity_poly.pdbx_strand_id
1 'polypeptide(L)'
;LEEVAAAAIQVCPTVGTDPERVPPIDKLSPGLRATFERLGFDFSTFTATRIGHLTRMRAHGLRLVSGTDAGISPPKAHGNVAFAVLDLVTAGYAIAEALATATSGAAASCGLADRTGSLRAGLAADLLVV
;
A
#
# COMPACT_ATOMS: atom_id res chain seq x y z
N LEU A 1 -5.72 -5.20 16.45
CA LEU A 1 -6.30 -4.12 15.61
C LEU A 1 -7.00 -3.09 16.48
N GLU A 2 -7.79 -3.51 17.48
CA GLU A 2 -8.43 -2.61 18.46
C GLU A 2 -7.43 -1.70 19.18
N GLU A 3 -6.33 -2.25 19.73
CA GLU A 3 -5.30 -1.44 20.38
C GLU A 3 -4.64 -0.42 19.44
N VAL A 4 -4.38 -0.82 18.18
CA VAL A 4 -3.82 0.05 17.14
C VAL A 4 -4.77 1.20 16.83
N ALA A 5 -6.07 0.89 16.72
CA ALA A 5 -7.13 1.87 16.48
C ALA A 5 -7.25 2.83 17.67
N ALA A 6 -7.29 2.31 18.91
CA ALA A 6 -7.40 3.09 20.13
C ALA A 6 -6.20 4.03 20.32
N ALA A 7 -5.00 3.60 19.92
CA ALA A 7 -3.79 4.42 19.94
C ALA A 7 -3.67 5.39 18.76
N ALA A 8 -4.64 5.39 17.82
CA ALA A 8 -4.62 6.20 16.61
C ALA A 8 -3.34 6.05 15.76
N ILE A 9 -2.71 4.88 15.80
CA ILE A 9 -1.49 4.59 15.06
C ILE A 9 -1.81 4.49 13.57
N GLN A 10 -1.10 5.25 12.74
CA GLN A 10 -1.17 5.10 11.29
C GLN A 10 -0.36 3.88 10.84
N VAL A 11 -0.95 3.11 9.93
CA VAL A 11 -0.32 1.88 9.41
C VAL A 11 0.03 2.07 7.95
N CYS A 12 1.27 1.74 7.60
CA CYS A 12 1.79 1.75 6.23
C CYS A 12 1.97 0.30 5.75
N PRO A 13 0.93 -0.36 5.22
CA PRO A 13 1.05 -1.71 4.70
C PRO A 13 1.81 -1.73 3.38
N THR A 14 2.59 -2.79 3.14
CA THR A 14 3.23 -3.04 1.85
C THR A 14 2.21 -3.63 0.86
N VAL A 15 1.70 -2.82 -0.06
CA VAL A 15 0.70 -3.17 -1.09
C VAL A 15 1.13 -2.60 -2.46
N GLY A 16 0.32 -2.74 -3.50
CA GLY A 16 0.66 -2.28 -4.85
C GLY A 16 1.62 -3.22 -5.58
N THR A 17 1.26 -4.49 -5.68
CA THR A 17 2.00 -5.47 -6.49
C THR A 17 1.62 -5.28 -7.96
N ASP A 18 2.62 -5.13 -8.83
CA ASP A 18 2.42 -5.17 -10.28
C ASP A 18 2.35 -6.63 -10.73
N PRO A 19 1.18 -7.12 -11.19
CA PRO A 19 1.01 -8.52 -11.58
C PRO A 19 1.82 -8.89 -12.83
N GLU A 20 2.09 -7.93 -13.72
CA GLU A 20 2.83 -8.17 -14.97
C GLU A 20 4.32 -8.41 -14.73
N ARG A 21 4.82 -8.01 -13.55
CA ARG A 21 6.22 -8.15 -13.14
C ARG A 21 6.44 -9.31 -12.18
N VAL A 22 5.44 -10.14 -11.93
CA VAL A 22 5.58 -11.36 -11.13
C VAL A 22 6.44 -12.37 -11.90
N PRO A 23 7.64 -12.72 -11.41
CA PRO A 23 8.49 -13.68 -12.11
C PRO A 23 7.87 -15.09 -12.04
N PRO A 24 7.98 -15.88 -13.12
CA PRO A 24 7.72 -17.30 -13.08
C PRO A 24 8.54 -18.02 -12.00
N ILE A 25 7.96 -19.04 -11.34
CA ILE A 25 8.59 -19.76 -10.22
C ILE A 25 9.94 -20.39 -10.62
N ASP A 26 10.05 -20.88 -11.84
CA ASP A 26 11.26 -21.48 -12.40
C ASP A 26 12.39 -20.47 -12.63
N LYS A 27 12.08 -19.16 -12.66
CA LYS A 27 13.05 -18.06 -12.74
C LYS A 27 13.46 -17.51 -11.37
N LEU A 28 12.86 -17.98 -10.27
CA LEU A 28 13.30 -17.62 -8.93
C LEU A 28 14.65 -18.27 -8.61
N SER A 29 15.48 -17.57 -7.82
CA SER A 29 16.73 -18.16 -7.31
C SER A 29 16.41 -19.40 -6.45
N PRO A 30 17.32 -20.40 -6.37
CA PRO A 30 17.05 -21.63 -5.63
C PRO A 30 16.67 -21.38 -4.16
N GLY A 31 17.36 -20.43 -3.50
CA GLY A 31 17.05 -20.07 -2.11
C GLY A 31 15.68 -19.41 -1.93
N LEU A 32 15.28 -18.56 -2.89
CA LEU A 32 13.96 -17.92 -2.85
C LEU A 32 12.85 -18.93 -3.13
N ARG A 33 13.05 -19.83 -4.10
CA ARG A 33 12.12 -20.91 -4.42
C ARG A 33 11.91 -21.84 -3.22
N ALA A 34 13.00 -22.33 -2.63
CA ALA A 34 12.92 -23.20 -1.44
C ALA A 34 12.25 -22.49 -0.25
N THR A 35 12.47 -21.18 -0.10
CA THR A 35 11.77 -20.38 0.92
C THR A 35 10.29 -20.26 0.62
N PHE A 36 9.92 -20.01 -0.64
CA PHE A 36 8.52 -19.90 -1.04
C PHE A 36 7.77 -21.22 -0.86
N GLU A 37 8.35 -22.33 -1.32
CA GLU A 37 7.79 -23.67 -1.12
C GLU A 37 7.61 -23.98 0.38
N ARG A 38 8.63 -23.72 1.20
CA ARG A 38 8.57 -23.96 2.65
C ARG A 38 7.52 -23.09 3.36
N LEU A 39 7.29 -21.88 2.89
CA LEU A 39 6.32 -20.95 3.46
C LEU A 39 4.92 -21.08 2.83
N GLY A 40 4.75 -21.95 1.82
CA GLY A 40 3.51 -22.02 1.04
C GLY A 40 3.20 -20.69 0.33
N PHE A 41 4.24 -19.95 -0.05
CA PHE A 41 4.12 -18.61 -0.61
C PHE A 41 3.75 -18.68 -2.10
N ASP A 42 2.59 -18.12 -2.43
CA ASP A 42 2.13 -17.88 -3.79
C ASP A 42 1.77 -16.39 -3.95
N PHE A 43 2.21 -15.74 -5.03
CA PHE A 43 2.00 -14.31 -5.25
C PHE A 43 0.52 -13.93 -5.37
N SER A 44 -0.30 -14.80 -5.95
CA SER A 44 -1.73 -14.53 -6.13
C SER A 44 -2.47 -14.57 -4.78
N THR A 45 -2.23 -15.64 -4.01
CA THR A 45 -2.76 -15.83 -2.65
C THR A 45 -2.24 -14.74 -1.71
N PHE A 46 -0.98 -14.36 -1.85
CA PHE A 46 -0.36 -13.30 -1.06
C PHE A 46 -1.01 -11.94 -1.30
N THR A 47 -1.24 -11.57 -2.56
CA THR A 47 -1.93 -10.33 -2.90
C THR A 47 -3.36 -10.34 -2.34
N ALA A 48 -4.12 -11.42 -2.56
CA ALA A 48 -5.48 -11.55 -2.03
C ALA A 48 -5.52 -11.46 -0.49
N THR A 49 -4.57 -12.11 0.19
CA THR A 49 -4.45 -12.07 1.66
C THR A 49 -4.19 -10.64 2.15
N ARG A 50 -3.34 -9.88 1.46
CA ARG A 50 -3.08 -8.47 1.78
C ARG A 50 -4.32 -7.60 1.61
N ILE A 51 -5.09 -7.78 0.53
CA ILE A 51 -6.39 -7.09 0.36
C ILE A 51 -7.35 -7.44 1.51
N GLY A 52 -7.39 -8.71 1.93
CA GLY A 52 -8.16 -9.14 3.09
C GLY A 52 -7.72 -8.45 4.39
N HIS A 53 -6.42 -8.24 4.58
CA HIS A 53 -5.91 -7.46 5.73
C HIS A 53 -6.36 -6.00 5.68
N LEU A 54 -6.30 -5.34 4.51
CA LEU A 54 -6.81 -3.98 4.35
C LEU A 54 -8.29 -3.88 4.70
N THR A 55 -9.10 -4.84 4.23
CA THR A 55 -10.54 -4.92 4.53
C THR A 55 -10.78 -5.03 6.05
N ARG A 56 -10.00 -5.87 6.73
CA ARG A 56 -10.08 -6.01 8.20
C ARG A 56 -9.66 -4.71 8.90
N MET A 57 -8.56 -4.08 8.48
CA MET A 57 -8.12 -2.80 9.04
C MET A 57 -9.18 -1.71 8.89
N ARG A 58 -9.84 -1.64 7.73
CA ARG A 58 -10.99 -0.75 7.48
C ARG A 58 -12.12 -0.97 8.46
N ALA A 59 -12.52 -2.22 8.68
CA ALA A 59 -13.60 -2.57 9.60
C ALA A 59 -13.32 -2.14 11.05
N HIS A 60 -12.04 -2.01 11.43
CA HIS A 60 -11.61 -1.49 12.73
C HIS A 60 -11.33 0.03 12.74
N GLY A 61 -11.59 0.75 11.64
CA GLY A 61 -11.42 2.20 11.56
C GLY A 61 -9.95 2.66 11.53
N LEU A 62 -9.01 1.79 11.14
CA LEU A 62 -7.60 2.17 11.06
C LEU A 62 -7.36 3.15 9.90
N ARG A 63 -6.52 4.15 10.18
CA ARG A 63 -6.01 5.08 9.17
C ARG A 63 -4.77 4.50 8.51
N LEU A 64 -4.82 4.35 7.20
CA LEU A 64 -3.75 3.75 6.40
C LEU A 64 -3.00 4.79 5.58
N VAL A 65 -1.75 4.48 5.26
CA VAL A 65 -0.87 5.20 4.33
C VAL A 65 -0.49 4.25 3.21
N SER A 66 -0.54 4.69 1.96
CA SER A 66 -0.14 3.85 0.82
C SER A 66 1.37 3.57 0.86
N GLY A 67 1.75 2.35 1.23
CA GLY A 67 3.13 1.86 1.24
C GLY A 67 3.38 0.82 0.15
N THR A 68 4.41 1.01 -0.66
CA THR A 68 4.72 0.07 -1.77
C THR A 68 5.87 -0.86 -1.48
N ASP A 69 6.81 -0.45 -0.63
CA ASP A 69 8.13 -1.07 -0.51
C ASP A 69 8.83 -1.15 -1.89
N ALA A 70 8.69 -0.08 -2.67
CA ALA A 70 9.20 -0.02 -4.02
C ALA A 70 10.73 -0.13 -4.06
N GLY A 71 11.24 -1.04 -4.88
CA GLY A 71 12.66 -1.37 -5.04
C GLY A 71 13.03 -2.74 -4.50
N ILE A 72 12.20 -3.38 -3.67
CA ILE A 72 12.58 -4.64 -3.00
C ILE A 72 12.58 -5.85 -3.94
N SER A 73 11.78 -5.82 -5.02
CA SER A 73 11.63 -6.94 -5.95
C SER A 73 10.99 -6.50 -7.27
N PRO A 74 11.06 -7.32 -8.36
CA PRO A 74 10.46 -6.95 -9.65
C PRO A 74 8.96 -6.54 -9.59
N PRO A 75 8.08 -7.21 -8.82
CA PRO A 75 6.66 -6.80 -8.68
C PRO A 75 6.46 -5.50 -7.88
N LYS A 76 7.50 -5.00 -7.24
CA LYS A 76 7.52 -3.75 -6.46
C LYS A 76 8.44 -2.73 -7.12
N ALA A 77 8.29 -2.50 -8.42
CA ALA A 77 9.08 -1.50 -9.11
C ALA A 77 8.84 -0.08 -8.55
N HIS A 78 9.81 0.81 -8.73
CA HIS A 78 9.59 2.24 -8.49
C HIS A 78 8.46 2.78 -9.37
N GLY A 79 7.62 3.64 -8.81
CA GLY A 79 6.43 4.19 -9.48
C GLY A 79 5.12 3.45 -9.18
N ASN A 80 5.14 2.33 -8.45
CA ASN A 80 3.94 1.50 -8.21
C ASN A 80 2.93 2.06 -7.18
N VAL A 81 3.02 3.33 -6.79
CA VAL A 81 2.11 3.91 -5.78
C VAL A 81 0.65 3.88 -6.21
N ALA A 82 0.37 3.99 -7.51
CA ALA A 82 -0.98 3.87 -8.04
C ALA A 82 -1.61 2.50 -7.74
N PHE A 83 -0.84 1.40 -7.83
CA PHE A 83 -1.33 0.06 -7.48
C PHE A 83 -1.66 -0.06 -6.00
N ALA A 84 -0.87 0.59 -5.11
CA ALA A 84 -1.15 0.58 -3.67
C ALA A 84 -2.49 1.28 -3.35
N VAL A 85 -2.80 2.37 -4.05
CA VAL A 85 -4.09 3.07 -3.95
C VAL A 85 -5.22 2.19 -4.49
N LEU A 86 -5.02 1.52 -5.63
CA LEU A 86 -6.03 0.61 -6.22
C LEU A 86 -6.31 -0.61 -5.33
N ASP A 87 -5.32 -1.14 -4.63
CA ASP A 87 -5.49 -2.21 -3.65
C ASP A 87 -6.42 -1.78 -2.50
N LEU A 88 -6.35 -0.53 -2.04
CA LEU A 88 -7.28 0.01 -1.04
C LEU A 88 -8.71 0.10 -1.58
N VAL A 89 -8.89 0.56 -2.83
CA VAL A 89 -10.22 0.56 -3.48
C VAL A 89 -10.77 -0.86 -3.58
N THR A 90 -9.94 -1.82 -3.97
CA THR A 90 -10.29 -3.25 -4.05
C THR A 90 -10.69 -3.81 -2.67
N ALA A 91 -10.07 -3.32 -1.60
CA ALA A 91 -10.42 -3.66 -0.22
C ALA A 91 -11.68 -2.93 0.31
N GLY A 92 -12.38 -2.17 -0.52
CA GLY A 92 -13.65 -1.50 -0.20
C GLY A 92 -13.53 -0.12 0.43
N TYR A 93 -12.36 0.53 0.36
CA TYR A 93 -12.24 1.96 0.70
C TYR A 93 -12.90 2.82 -0.37
N ALA A 94 -13.50 3.95 0.03
CA ALA A 94 -13.97 4.91 -0.95
C ALA A 94 -12.77 5.53 -1.71
N ILE A 95 -12.96 5.90 -2.98
CA ILE A 95 -11.87 6.43 -3.83
C ILE A 95 -11.17 7.62 -3.17
N ALA A 96 -11.93 8.56 -2.59
CA ALA A 96 -11.36 9.72 -1.90
C ALA A 96 -10.52 9.32 -0.67
N GLU A 97 -10.94 8.30 0.08
CA GLU A 97 -10.19 7.78 1.23
C GLU A 97 -8.90 7.10 0.76
N ALA A 98 -8.97 6.28 -0.29
CA ALA A 98 -7.81 5.61 -0.87
C ALA A 98 -6.79 6.63 -1.40
N LEU A 99 -7.23 7.67 -2.12
CA LEU A 99 -6.36 8.76 -2.57
C LEU A 99 -5.75 9.55 -1.41
N ALA A 100 -6.51 9.79 -0.34
CA ALA A 100 -5.99 10.46 0.85
C ALA A 100 -4.82 9.70 1.48
N THR A 101 -4.79 8.37 1.42
CA THR A 101 -3.67 7.57 1.95
C THR A 101 -2.33 7.83 1.25
N ALA A 102 -2.34 8.34 0.02
CA ALA A 102 -1.15 8.68 -0.77
C ALA A 102 -0.91 10.20 -0.86
N THR A 103 -1.76 11.02 -0.23
CA THR A 103 -1.69 12.49 -0.29
C THR A 103 -1.76 13.08 1.13
N SER A 104 -2.92 13.54 1.58
CA SER A 104 -3.10 14.25 2.84
C SER A 104 -2.77 13.37 4.05
N GLY A 105 -3.17 12.10 4.01
CA GLY A 105 -2.85 11.10 5.03
C GLY A 105 -1.36 10.83 5.15
N ALA A 106 -0.67 10.70 4.01
CA ALA A 106 0.79 10.51 3.97
C ALA A 106 1.53 11.77 4.45
N ALA A 107 1.10 12.95 4.03
CA ALA A 107 1.64 14.21 4.52
C ALA A 107 1.49 14.34 6.04
N ALA A 108 0.33 13.98 6.60
CA ALA A 108 0.12 13.96 8.04
C ALA A 108 1.07 12.99 8.76
N SER A 109 1.26 11.77 8.23
CA SER A 109 2.19 10.77 8.79
C SER A 109 3.64 11.26 8.83
N CYS A 110 4.04 12.02 7.83
CA CYS A 110 5.39 12.57 7.72
C CYS A 110 5.56 13.91 8.46
N GLY A 111 4.52 14.45 9.11
CA GLY A 111 4.57 15.77 9.75
C GLY A 111 4.67 16.93 8.76
N LEU A 112 4.08 16.78 7.56
CA LEU A 112 4.14 17.73 6.45
C LEU A 112 2.76 18.29 6.04
N ALA A 113 1.71 18.06 6.83
CA ALA A 113 0.34 18.45 6.49
C ALA A 113 0.11 19.98 6.40
N ASP A 114 0.99 20.77 7.00
CA ASP A 114 1.04 22.23 6.89
C ASP A 114 1.77 22.72 5.62
N ARG A 115 2.42 21.80 4.88
CA ARG A 115 3.24 22.10 3.70
C ARG A 115 2.68 21.52 2.41
N THR A 116 2.16 20.29 2.41
CA THR A 116 1.72 19.59 1.18
C THR A 116 0.62 18.56 1.43
N GLY A 117 0.21 17.83 0.39
CA GLY A 117 -0.71 16.70 0.44
C GLY A 117 -2.18 17.06 0.35
N SER A 118 -2.55 18.34 0.24
CA SER A 118 -3.95 18.78 0.07
C SER A 118 -4.06 19.95 -0.91
N LEU A 119 -5.17 20.02 -1.63
CA LEU A 119 -5.48 21.16 -2.50
C LEU A 119 -6.08 22.29 -1.65
N ARG A 120 -5.21 23.16 -1.12
CA ARG A 120 -5.60 24.29 -0.27
C ARG A 120 -4.66 25.47 -0.46
N ALA A 121 -5.21 26.68 -0.47
CA ALA A 121 -4.41 27.91 -0.52
C ALA A 121 -3.38 27.95 0.61
N GLY A 122 -2.14 28.34 0.29
CA GLY A 122 -1.03 28.40 1.23
C GLY A 122 -0.19 27.13 1.34
N LEU A 123 -0.59 26.01 0.72
CA LEU A 123 0.24 24.81 0.61
C LEU A 123 1.10 24.82 -0.67
N ALA A 124 2.10 23.95 -0.72
CA ALA A 124 2.91 23.73 -1.91
C ALA A 124 2.05 23.25 -3.10
N ALA A 125 2.40 23.68 -4.31
CA ALA A 125 1.70 23.35 -5.53
C ALA A 125 2.11 21.98 -6.10
N ASP A 126 2.10 20.95 -5.26
CA ASP A 126 2.40 19.56 -5.64
C ASP A 126 1.15 18.93 -6.25
N LEU A 127 1.03 19.00 -7.59
CA LEU A 127 -0.15 18.61 -8.34
C LEU A 127 0.16 17.48 -9.34
N LEU A 128 -0.79 16.56 -9.48
CA LEU A 128 -0.82 15.54 -10.52
C LEU A 128 -2.16 15.65 -11.27
N VAL A 129 -2.11 15.65 -12.60
CA VAL A 129 -3.29 15.72 -13.48
C VAL A 129 -3.23 14.54 -14.45
N VAL A 130 -4.37 13.88 -14.69
CA VAL A 130 -4.51 12.67 -15.53
C VAL A 130 -5.64 12.83 -16.54
#